data_AF-A0A2M7Z7P3-F1
#
_entry.id   AF-A0A2M7Z7P3-F1
#
_cell.length_a   1.000
_cell.length_b   1.000
_cell.length_c   1.000
_cell.angle_alpha   90.00
_cell.angle_beta   90.00
_cell.angle_gamma   90.00
#
_symmetry.space_group_name_H-M   'P 1'
#
loop_
_entity.id
_entity.type
_entity.pdbx_description
1 polymer ?
#
loop_
_entity_poly.entity_id
_entity_poly.type
_entity_poly.pdbx_seq_one_letter_code
_entity_poly.pdbx_strand_id
1 'polypeptide(L)'
;MITIPLYALLFVYLAFLVGFVVLFLLNIYHIVSTGTFSFWPLAFTFITFVFISLVLYLTWFLLQDINWQAPFLQFGSNFFNFE
;
A
#
# COMPACT_ATOMS: atom_id res chain seq x y z
N MET A 1 -25.05 14.04 -6.28
CA MET A 1 -23.71 14.12 -5.66
C MET A 1 -23.15 12.70 -5.64
N ILE A 2 -22.02 12.46 -6.28
CA ILE A 2 -21.35 11.15 -6.22
C ILE A 2 -20.27 11.28 -5.16
N THR A 3 -20.30 10.40 -4.17
CA THR A 3 -19.36 10.42 -3.05
C THR A 3 -18.55 9.14 -3.08
N ILE A 4 -17.23 9.25 -3.10
CA ILE A 4 -16.33 8.10 -2.98
C ILE A 4 -15.94 7.97 -1.49
N PRO A 5 -16.36 6.88 -0.82
CA PRO A 5 -15.99 6.63 0.56
C PRO A 5 -14.52 6.22 0.67
N LEU A 6 -13.90 6.49 1.82
CA LEU A 6 -12.49 6.20 2.07
C LEU A 6 -12.13 4.72 1.83
N TYR A 7 -13.02 3.78 2.18
CA TYR A 7 -12.75 2.35 1.97
C TYR A 7 -12.45 1.99 0.52
N ALA A 8 -13.02 2.70 -0.46
CA ALA A 8 -12.80 2.41 -1.89
C ALA A 8 -11.34 2.69 -2.28
N LEU A 9 -10.76 3.77 -1.75
CA LEU A 9 -9.35 4.10 -1.93
C LEU A 9 -8.46 3.08 -1.21
N LEU A 10 -8.80 2.73 0.04
CA LEU A 10 -8.05 1.74 0.82
C LEU A 10 -8.01 0.37 0.15
N PHE A 11 -9.08 -0.02 -0.55
CA PHE A 11 -9.12 -1.28 -1.29
C PHE A 11 -8.17 -1.29 -2.49
N VAL A 12 -8.13 -0.21 -3.27
CA VAL A 12 -7.17 -0.07 -4.38
C VAL A 12 -5.74 -0.06 -3.84
N TYR A 13 -5.50 0.69 -2.77
CA TYR A 13 -4.21 0.72 -2.07
C TYR A 13 -3.77 -0.68 -1.59
N LEU A 14 -4.69 -1.46 -1.03
CA LEU A 14 -4.42 -2.84 -0.60
C LEU A 14 -3.97 -3.72 -1.78
N ALA A 15 -4.57 -3.57 -2.96
CA ALA A 15 -4.17 -4.32 -4.15
C ALA A 15 -2.72 -4.01 -4.55
N PHE A 16 -2.28 -2.75 -4.47
CA PHE A 16 -0.88 -2.39 -4.67
C PHE A 16 0.03 -3.04 -3.63
N LEU A 17 -0.38 -3.05 -2.36
CA LEU A 17 0.39 -3.63 -1.27
C LEU A 17 0.57 -5.15 -1.46
N VAL A 18 -0.48 -5.85 -1.87
CA VAL A 18 -0.40 -7.27 -2.26
C VAL A 18 0.59 -7.48 -3.40
N GLY A 19 0.60 -6.61 -4.41
CA GLY A 19 1.59 -6.64 -5.49
C GLY A 19 3.03 -6.57 -4.97
N PHE A 20 3.31 -5.64 -4.04
CA PHE A 20 4.64 -5.55 -3.40
C PHE A 20 5.01 -6.80 -2.61
N VAL A 21 4.06 -7.40 -1.90
CA VAL A 21 4.29 -8.68 -1.18
C VAL A 21 4.62 -9.80 -2.16
N VAL A 22 3.91 -9.91 -3.28
CA VAL A 22 4.21 -10.91 -4.32
C VAL A 22 5.62 -10.71 -4.88
N LEU A 23 6.00 -9.48 -5.23
CA LEU A 23 7.35 -9.17 -5.72
C LEU A 23 8.44 -9.50 -4.68
N PHE A 24 8.17 -9.23 -3.40
CA PHE A 24 9.06 -9.60 -2.31
C PHE A 24 9.25 -11.13 -2.22
N LEU A 25 8.16 -11.90 -2.31
CA LEU A 25 8.23 -13.37 -2.32
C LEU A 25 8.99 -13.91 -3.53
N LEU A 26 8.78 -13.32 -4.71
CA LEU A 26 9.53 -13.68 -5.91
C LEU A 26 11.04 -13.41 -5.75
N ASN A 27 11.43 -12.30 -5.11
CA ASN A 27 12.83 -12.01 -4.80
C ASN A 27 13.42 -13.05 -3.83
N ILE A 28 12.70 -13.43 -2.77
CA ILE A 28 13.14 -14.51 -1.88
C ILE A 28 13.32 -15.80 -2.66
N TYR A 29 12.33 -16.18 -3.47
CA TYR A 29 12.39 -17.39 -4.29
C TYR A 29 13.60 -17.37 -5.24
N HIS A 30 13.87 -16.24 -5.89
CA HIS A 30 15.01 -16.08 -6.78
C HIS A 30 16.35 -16.23 -6.04
N ILE A 31 16.50 -15.61 -4.87
CA ILE A 31 17.71 -15.72 -4.03
C ILE A 31 17.96 -17.18 -3.63
N VAL A 32 16.91 -17.85 -3.15
CA VAL A 32 17.01 -19.25 -2.68
C VAL A 32 17.27 -20.21 -3.84
N SER A 33 16.54 -20.09 -4.96
CA SER A 33 16.65 -21.00 -6.11
C SER A 33 17.97 -20.88 -6.86
N THR A 34 18.52 -19.67 -6.96
CA THR A 34 19.83 -19.45 -7.60
C THR A 34 21.01 -19.65 -6.65
N GLY A 35 20.76 -19.84 -5.35
CA GLY A 35 21.81 -19.89 -4.32
C GLY A 35 22.60 -18.58 -4.18
N THR A 36 22.07 -17.49 -4.71
CA THR A 36 22.76 -16.20 -4.78
C THR A 36 22.56 -15.43 -3.49
N PHE A 37 23.22 -15.88 -2.42
CA PHE A 37 23.27 -15.18 -1.12
C PHE A 37 24.26 -13.99 -1.14
N SER A 38 24.30 -13.27 -2.25
CA SER A 38 25.11 -12.05 -2.36
C SER A 38 24.51 -10.96 -1.48
N PHE A 39 25.38 -10.11 -0.93
CA PHE A 39 24.99 -9.02 -0.03
C PHE A 39 23.90 -8.11 -0.64
N TRP A 40 24.02 -7.75 -1.91
CA TRP A 40 23.11 -6.82 -2.57
C TRP A 40 21.67 -7.35 -2.68
N PRO A 41 21.38 -8.52 -3.29
CA PRO A 41 20.03 -9.09 -3.32
C PRO A 41 19.37 -9.22 -1.94
N LEU A 42 20.13 -9.64 -0.93
CA LEU A 42 19.64 -9.77 0.45
C LEU A 42 19.32 -8.41 1.06
N ALA A 43 20.20 -7.41 0.90
CA ALA A 43 19.99 -6.06 1.42
C ALA A 43 18.75 -5.41 0.80
N PHE A 44 18.58 -5.49 -0.53
CA PHE A 44 17.40 -4.96 -1.20
C PHE A 44 16.12 -5.66 -0.73
N THR A 45 16.13 -6.99 -0.64
CA THR A 45 14.98 -7.77 -0.16
C THR A 45 14.59 -7.42 1.27
N PHE A 46 15.58 -7.26 2.16
CA PHE A 46 15.37 -6.85 3.54
C PHE A 46 14.80 -5.43 3.64
N ILE A 47 15.37 -4.47 2.91
CA ILE A 47 14.89 -3.08 2.89
C ILE A 47 13.44 -3.01 2.39
N THR A 48 13.11 -3.74 1.32
CA THR A 48 11.73 -3.82 0.82
C THR A 48 10.78 -4.38 1.89
N PHE A 49 11.19 -5.42 2.62
CA PHE A 49 10.39 -5.98 3.72
C PHE A 49 10.13 -4.97 4.84
N VAL A 50 11.17 -4.22 5.25
CA VAL A 50 11.06 -3.17 6.26
C VAL A 50 10.08 -2.10 5.81
N PHE A 51 10.16 -1.64 4.56
CA PHE A 51 9.23 -0.64 4.04
C PHE A 51 7.79 -1.15 3.98
N ILE A 52 7.55 -2.37 3.50
CA ILE A 52 6.19 -2.96 3.48
C ILE A 52 5.63 -3.03 4.90
N SER A 53 6.44 -3.49 5.87
CA SER A 53 6.04 -3.62 7.27
C SER A 53 5.74 -2.26 7.91
N LEU A 54 6.58 -1.26 7.66
CA LEU A 54 6.40 0.11 8.14
C LEU A 54 5.11 0.72 7.55
N VAL A 55 4.90 0.55 6.26
CA VAL A 55 3.72 1.05 5.54
C VAL A 55 2.44 0.42 6.09
N LEU A 56 2.42 -0.89 6.32
CA LEU A 56 1.29 -1.59 6.96
C LEU A 56 1.02 -1.07 8.38
N TYR A 57 2.08 -0.94 9.19
CA TYR A 57 1.97 -0.45 10.56
C TYR A 57 1.44 0.98 10.61
N LEU A 58 2.02 1.90 9.82
CA LEU A 58 1.58 3.30 9.77
C LEU A 58 0.14 3.42 9.23
N THR A 59 -0.23 2.60 8.24
CA THR A 59 -1.61 2.57 7.72
C THR A 59 -2.58 2.18 8.84
N TRP A 60 -2.28 1.11 9.57
CA TRP A 60 -3.11 0.67 10.69
C TRP A 60 -3.19 1.74 11.80
N PHE A 61 -2.04 2.27 12.21
CA PHE A 61 -1.95 3.27 13.28
C PHE A 61 -2.71 4.56 12.95
N LEU A 62 -2.58 5.07 11.72
CA LEU A 62 -3.24 6.30 11.30
C LEU A 62 -4.75 6.13 11.06
N LEU A 63 -5.22 4.91 10.79
CA LEU A 63 -6.62 4.63 10.46
C LEU A 63 -7.42 3.98 11.58
N GLN A 64 -6.80 3.65 12.72
CA GLN A 64 -7.42 2.88 13.81
C GLN A 64 -8.74 3.50 14.33
N ASP A 65 -8.83 4.84 14.35
CA ASP A 65 -9.97 5.59 14.86
C ASP A 65 -10.76 6.32 13.75
N ILE A 66 -10.44 6.06 12.49
CA ILE A 66 -11.07 6.72 11.34
C ILE A 66 -12.27 5.90 10.86
N ASN A 67 -13.42 6.55 10.66
CA ASN A 67 -14.57 5.90 10.02
C ASN A 67 -14.30 5.71 8.51
N TRP A 68 -14.17 4.46 8.06
CA TRP A 68 -13.88 4.15 6.65
C TRP A 68 -15.06 4.41 5.69
N GLN A 69 -16.27 4.58 6.22
CA GLN A 69 -17.44 5.00 5.44
C GLN A 69 -17.49 6.52 5.24
N ALA A 70 -16.60 7.28 5.88
CA ALA A 70 -16.55 8.72 5.71
C ALA A 70 -16.27 9.09 4.24
N PRO A 71 -16.91 10.17 3.74
CA PRO A 71 -16.67 10.67 2.40
C PRO A 71 -15.23 11.17 2.27
N PHE A 72 -14.46 10.60 1.34
CA PHE A 72 -13.12 11.09 1.02
C PHE A 72 -13.16 12.12 -0.12
N LEU A 73 -13.88 11.80 -1.19
CA LEU A 73 -14.13 12.70 -2.32
C LEU A 73 -15.63 12.90 -2.51
N GLN A 74 -16.06 14.16 -2.59
CA GLN A 74 -17.44 14.54 -2.87
C GLN A 74 -17.51 15.28 -4.21
N PHE A 75 -18.06 14.63 -5.22
CA PHE A 75 -18.34 15.25 -6.52
C PHE A 75 -19.73 15.90 -6.49
N GLY A 76 -19.75 17.23 -6.43
CA GLY A 76 -20.94 18.09 -6.45
C GLY A 76 -20.78 19.27 -7.42
N SER A 77 -21.80 20.13 -7.50
CA SER A 77 -21.81 21.33 -8.39
C SER A 77 -20.63 22.28 -8.17
N ASN A 78 -19.99 22.22 -7.00
CA ASN A 78 -18.88 23.08 -6.62
C ASN A 78 -17.51 22.49 -7.02
N PHE A 79 -17.46 21.29 -7.60
CA PHE A 79 -16.19 20.69 -8.05
C PHE A 79 -15.51 21.50 -9.16
N PHE A 80 -16.27 22.32 -9.90
CA PHE A 80 -15.77 23.27 -10.90
C PHE A 80 -15.84 24.74 -10.44
N ASN A 81 -16.39 25.02 -9.25
CA ASN A 81 -16.38 26.37 -8.69
C ASN A 81 -15.20 26.47 -7.74
N PHE A 82 -14.05 26.81 -8.30
CA PHE A 82 -12.98 27.46 -7.57
C PHE A 82 -13.43 28.90 -7.28
N GLU A 83 -14.13 29.11 -6.17
CA GLU A 83 -14.21 30.42 -5.51
C GLU A 83 -13.39 30.38 -4.22
#